data_AF-F8UI06-F1
#
_entry.id   AF-F8UI06-F1
#
_cell.length_a   1.000
_cell.length_b   1.000
_cell.length_c   1.000
_cell.angle_alpha   90.00
_cell.angle_beta   90.00
_cell.angle_gamma   90.00
#
_symmetry.space_group_name_H-M   'P 1'
#
loop_
_entity.id
_entity.type
_entity.pdbx_description
1 polymer ?
#
loop_
_entity_poly.entity_id
_entity_poly.type
_entity_poly.pdbx_seq_one_letter_code
_entity_poly.pdbx_strand_id
1 'polypeptide(L)'
;AVRGASPESDIKVEFVVEGRIELEPAVQPAWSPVPCLALQDCFAEKLLANSDRWADRHACARDLVDLAVLRARTGPAPEGVWRRVAQAYGLGVRDDLRRALAQFRELPGFGEGCIRRLGLSDTTTLRSGITLLTRDLE
;
A
#
# COMPACT_ATOMS: atom_id res chain seq x y z
N ALA A 1 -24.17 36.51 -6.29
CA ALA A 1 -22.83 35.96 -5.99
C ALA A 1 -22.89 34.45 -6.17
N VAL A 2 -22.32 33.92 -7.24
CA VAL A 2 -22.27 32.48 -7.51
C VAL A 2 -21.28 31.87 -6.51
N ARG A 3 -21.77 31.00 -5.63
CA ARG A 3 -20.91 30.21 -4.72
C ARG A 3 -20.03 29.32 -5.59
N GLY A 4 -18.73 29.37 -5.34
CA GLY A 4 -17.69 28.76 -6.17
C GLY A 4 -17.99 27.31 -6.53
N ALA A 5 -17.92 27.01 -7.82
CA ALA A 5 -17.82 25.65 -8.30
C ALA A 5 -16.65 24.96 -7.58
N SER A 6 -16.91 23.82 -6.97
CA SER A 6 -15.84 22.89 -6.61
C SER A 6 -15.01 22.63 -7.86
N PRO A 7 -13.66 22.56 -7.78
CA PRO A 7 -12.87 22.26 -8.96
C PRO A 7 -13.37 20.94 -9.55
N GLU A 8 -13.79 20.95 -10.82
CA GLU A 8 -14.02 19.72 -11.58
C GLU A 8 -12.74 18.89 -11.46
N SER A 9 -12.85 17.77 -10.77
CA SER A 9 -11.75 16.84 -10.57
C SER A 9 -12.05 15.63 -11.44
N ASP A 10 -11.20 15.42 -12.43
CA ASP A 10 -11.29 14.25 -13.29
C ASP A 10 -11.08 12.98 -12.43
N ILE A 11 -12.04 12.06 -12.51
CA ILE A 11 -11.93 10.75 -11.87
C ILE A 11 -11.31 9.79 -12.89
N LYS A 12 -10.04 9.47 -12.70
CA LYS A 12 -9.37 8.44 -13.49
C LYS A 12 -9.94 7.06 -13.09
N VAL A 13 -10.43 6.31 -14.08
CA VAL A 13 -10.91 4.93 -13.91
C VAL A 13 -10.01 3.98 -14.71
N GLU A 14 -9.56 2.91 -14.07
CA GLU A 14 -8.73 1.87 -14.67
C GLU A 14 -9.40 0.51 -14.53
N PHE A 15 -9.33 -0.30 -15.58
CA PHE A 15 -9.74 -1.71 -15.56
C PHE A 15 -8.48 -2.56 -15.65
N VAL A 16 -8.29 -3.44 -14.67
CA VAL A 16 -7.11 -4.29 -14.56
C VAL A 16 -7.56 -5.74 -14.61
N VAL A 17 -6.90 -6.53 -15.48
CA VAL A 17 -7.00 -7.99 -15.46
C VAL A 17 -5.81 -8.49 -14.65
N GLU A 18 -6.07 -8.95 -13.42
CA GLU A 18 -5.01 -9.47 -12.55
C GLU A 18 -4.61 -10.88 -13.00
N GLY A 19 -3.32 -11.05 -13.34
CA GLY A 19 -2.78 -12.30 -13.86
C GLY A 19 -1.61 -12.88 -13.07
N ARG A 20 -1.14 -12.18 -12.04
CA ARG A 20 -0.01 -12.60 -11.18
C ARG A 20 -0.51 -13.49 -10.04
N ILE A 21 -1.70 -13.23 -9.52
CA ILE A 21 -2.30 -13.96 -8.39
C ILE A 21 -3.81 -14.19 -8.60
N GLU A 22 -4.33 -15.32 -8.12
CA GLU A 22 -5.77 -15.59 -8.13
C GLU A 22 -6.47 -14.81 -7.00
N LEU A 23 -7.37 -13.89 -7.36
CA LEU A 23 -8.12 -13.08 -6.40
C LEU A 23 -9.23 -13.87 -5.71
N GLU A 24 -9.48 -13.55 -4.45
CA GLU A 24 -10.61 -14.11 -3.71
C GLU A 24 -11.92 -13.51 -4.18
N PRO A 25 -13.07 -14.13 -3.84
CA PRO A 25 -14.37 -13.49 -4.02
C PRO A 25 -14.41 -12.11 -3.38
N ALA A 26 -14.98 -11.14 -4.10
CA ALA A 26 -15.11 -9.77 -3.61
C ALA A 26 -15.95 -9.72 -2.32
N VAL A 27 -15.57 -8.80 -1.44
CA VAL A 27 -16.24 -8.54 -0.16
C VAL A 27 -16.97 -7.21 -0.23
N GLN A 28 -18.21 -7.15 0.24
CA GLN A 28 -18.94 -5.89 0.37
C GLN A 28 -18.81 -5.35 1.80
N PRO A 29 -17.96 -4.34 2.05
CA PRO A 29 -17.79 -3.82 3.39
C PRO A 29 -18.98 -2.96 3.81
N ALA A 30 -19.28 -2.89 5.11
CA ALA A 30 -20.45 -2.16 5.63
C ALA A 30 -20.46 -0.65 5.29
N TRP A 31 -19.30 -0.06 4.99
CA TRP A 31 -19.16 1.36 4.67
C TRP A 31 -19.31 1.67 3.18
N SER A 32 -19.35 0.66 2.29
CA SER A 32 -19.42 0.85 0.83
C SER A 32 -20.53 0.02 0.20
N PRO A 33 -21.33 0.58 -0.72
CA PRO A 33 -22.24 -0.20 -1.54
C PRO A 33 -21.53 -0.93 -2.70
N VAL A 34 -20.22 -0.70 -2.89
CA VAL A 34 -19.43 -1.26 -3.99
C VAL A 34 -18.64 -2.48 -3.48
N PRO A 35 -18.66 -3.63 -4.19
CA PRO A 35 -17.79 -4.76 -3.89
C PRO A 35 -16.31 -4.34 -3.92
N CYS A 36 -15.55 -4.76 -2.91
CA CYS A 36 -14.13 -4.47 -2.76
C CYS A 36 -13.31 -5.76 -2.72
N LEU A 37 -12.00 -5.64 -2.94
CA LEU A 37 -11.07 -6.76 -2.77
C LEU A 37 -11.10 -7.28 -1.32
N ALA A 38 -10.91 -8.59 -1.18
CA ALA A 38 -10.70 -9.19 0.13
C ALA A 38 -9.40 -8.65 0.77
N LEU A 39 -9.32 -8.68 2.10
CA LEU A 39 -8.19 -8.10 2.81
C LEU A 39 -6.84 -8.75 2.42
N GLN A 40 -6.82 -10.07 2.21
CA GLN A 40 -5.62 -10.78 1.75
C GLN A 40 -5.15 -10.30 0.36
N ASP A 41 -6.08 -9.98 -0.54
CA ASP A 41 -5.78 -9.46 -1.87
C ASP A 41 -5.24 -8.03 -1.79
N CYS A 42 -5.83 -7.19 -0.92
CA CYS A 42 -5.32 -5.84 -0.66
C CYS A 42 -3.85 -5.87 -0.21
N PHE A 43 -3.48 -6.77 0.70
CA PHE A 43 -2.08 -6.95 1.09
C PHE A 43 -1.23 -7.48 -0.06
N ALA A 44 -1.68 -8.53 -0.75
CA ALA A 44 -0.92 -9.15 -1.82
C ALA A 44 -0.62 -8.16 -2.97
N GLU A 45 -1.63 -7.48 -3.47
CA GLU A 45 -1.50 -6.46 -4.52
C GLU A 45 -0.53 -5.35 -4.12
N LYS A 46 -0.62 -4.86 -2.88
CA LYS A 46 0.25 -3.81 -2.39
C LYS A 46 1.69 -4.26 -2.20
N LEU A 47 1.91 -5.51 -1.77
CA LEU A 47 3.25 -6.10 -1.67
C LEU A 47 3.89 -6.25 -3.06
N LEU A 48 3.13 -6.74 -4.05
CA LEU A 48 3.61 -6.89 -5.43
C LEU A 48 3.90 -5.53 -6.06
N ALA A 49 2.98 -4.56 -5.93
CA ALA A 49 3.19 -3.20 -6.41
C ALA A 49 4.40 -2.53 -5.74
N ASN A 50 4.61 -2.75 -4.43
CA ASN A 50 5.81 -2.27 -3.75
C ASN A 50 7.07 -2.93 -4.33
N SER A 51 7.07 -4.25 -4.55
CA SER A 51 8.20 -4.95 -5.16
C SER A 51 8.52 -4.41 -6.57
N ASP A 52 7.49 -4.11 -7.38
CA ASP A 52 7.67 -3.53 -8.73
C ASP A 52 8.37 -2.17 -8.73
N ARG A 53 8.08 -1.29 -7.76
CA ARG A 53 8.45 0.13 -7.85
C ARG A 53 9.06 0.77 -6.61
N TRP A 54 9.45 0.00 -5.59
CA TRP A 54 10.03 0.58 -4.37
C TRP A 54 11.26 1.47 -4.63
N ALA A 55 12.07 1.13 -5.65
CA ALA A 55 13.26 1.90 -5.99
C ALA A 55 12.95 3.19 -6.76
N ASP A 56 11.73 3.32 -7.32
CA ASP A 56 11.32 4.50 -8.06
C ASP A 56 10.88 5.64 -7.12
N ARG A 57 11.70 6.68 -7.05
CA ARG A 57 11.45 7.86 -6.21
C ARG A 57 10.27 8.69 -6.72
N HIS A 58 9.89 8.58 -8.00
CA HIS A 58 8.70 9.26 -8.53
C HIS A 58 7.40 8.66 -7.97
N ALA A 59 7.39 7.36 -7.66
CA ALA A 59 6.29 6.68 -7.00
C ALA A 59 6.06 7.14 -5.54
N CYS A 60 7.03 7.86 -4.95
CA CYS A 60 6.87 8.54 -3.67
C CYS A 60 6.51 7.58 -2.51
N ALA A 61 7.02 6.35 -2.56
CA ALA A 61 6.76 5.29 -1.59
C ALA A 61 5.27 5.03 -1.29
N ARG A 62 4.37 5.31 -2.26
CA ARG A 62 2.92 5.26 -2.04
C ARG A 62 2.45 3.87 -1.57
N ASP A 63 2.94 2.78 -2.16
CA ASP A 63 2.51 1.44 -1.73
C ASP A 63 3.04 1.04 -0.37
N LEU A 64 4.26 1.47 -0.03
CA LEU A 64 4.77 1.29 1.34
C LEU A 64 3.90 2.03 2.35
N VAL A 65 3.50 3.27 2.03
CA VAL A 65 2.58 4.05 2.87
C VAL A 65 1.24 3.35 3.01
N ASP A 66 0.67 2.88 1.90
CA ASP A 66 -0.60 2.15 1.90
C ASP A 66 -0.50 0.84 2.71
N LEU A 67 0.58 0.07 2.56
CA LEU A 67 0.87 -1.12 3.35
C LEU A 67 0.98 -0.80 4.84
N ALA A 68 1.68 0.29 5.19
CA ALA A 68 1.87 0.69 6.57
C ALA A 68 0.53 1.08 7.22
N VAL A 69 -0.29 1.87 6.51
CA VAL A 69 -1.62 2.26 6.99
C VAL A 69 -2.55 1.04 7.07
N LEU A 70 -2.52 0.15 6.08
CA LEU A 70 -3.28 -1.09 6.08
C LEU A 70 -2.90 -1.93 7.31
N ARG A 71 -1.61 -2.21 7.49
CA ARG A 71 -1.06 -2.96 8.62
C ARG A 71 -1.43 -2.37 9.99
N ALA A 72 -1.40 -1.04 10.11
CA ALA A 72 -1.75 -0.35 11.34
C ALA A 72 -3.25 -0.47 11.68
N ARG A 73 -4.12 -0.51 10.66
CA ARG A 73 -5.57 -0.52 10.85
C ARG A 73 -6.18 -1.91 10.93
N THR A 74 -5.61 -2.89 10.23
CA THR A 74 -6.22 -4.21 10.09
C THR A 74 -5.47 -5.31 10.83
N GLY A 75 -4.29 -5.02 11.38
CA GLY A 75 -3.40 -6.05 11.92
C GLY A 75 -2.52 -6.68 10.84
N PRO A 76 -1.78 -7.76 11.18
CA PRO A 76 -0.84 -8.41 10.26
C PRO A 76 -1.53 -8.93 9.01
N ALA A 77 -0.74 -9.09 7.94
CA ALA A 77 -1.23 -9.74 6.73
C ALA A 77 -1.84 -11.10 7.08
N PRO A 78 -3.04 -11.44 6.56
CA PRO A 78 -3.64 -12.75 6.77
C PRO A 78 -2.70 -13.91 6.42
N GLU A 79 -2.94 -15.07 7.03
CA GLU A 79 -2.16 -16.27 6.76
C GLU A 79 -2.15 -16.60 5.25
N GLY A 80 -0.99 -17.01 4.73
CA GLY A 80 -0.85 -17.41 3.33
C GLY A 80 -0.53 -16.28 2.35
N VAL A 81 -0.76 -15.00 2.70
CA VAL A 81 -0.43 -13.86 1.80
C VAL A 81 1.03 -13.90 1.35
N TRP A 82 1.96 -14.08 2.30
CA TRP A 82 3.40 -14.16 1.99
C TRP A 82 3.76 -15.33 1.06
N ARG A 83 3.04 -16.45 1.18
CA ARG A 83 3.24 -17.61 0.30
C ARG A 83 2.76 -17.29 -1.11
N ARG A 84 1.59 -16.64 -1.22
CA ARG A 84 0.97 -16.29 -2.50
C ARG A 84 1.79 -15.26 -3.27
N VAL A 85 2.27 -14.20 -2.63
CA VAL A 85 3.17 -13.23 -3.29
C VAL A 85 4.52 -13.86 -3.67
N ALA A 86 5.02 -14.79 -2.86
CA ALA A 86 6.24 -15.52 -3.19
C ALA A 86 6.08 -16.48 -4.38
N GLN A 87 4.88 -17.04 -4.59
CA GLN A 87 4.60 -17.84 -5.78
C GLN A 87 4.58 -16.99 -7.05
N ALA A 88 4.11 -15.74 -6.96
CA ALA A 88 4.09 -14.83 -8.09
C ALA A 88 5.47 -14.27 -8.43
N TYR A 89 6.19 -13.74 -7.43
CA TYR A 89 7.40 -12.91 -7.63
C TYR A 89 8.68 -13.52 -7.03
N GLY A 90 8.59 -14.72 -6.45
CA GLY A 90 9.68 -15.33 -5.71
C GLY A 90 9.89 -14.73 -4.32
N LEU A 91 10.96 -15.17 -3.65
CA LEU A 91 11.23 -14.79 -2.26
C LEU A 91 11.70 -13.32 -2.09
N GLY A 92 11.99 -12.62 -3.19
CA GLY A 92 12.51 -11.25 -3.21
C GLY A 92 11.54 -10.19 -2.65
N VAL A 93 10.23 -10.46 -2.63
CA VAL A 93 9.21 -9.51 -2.17
C VAL A 93 9.46 -9.03 -0.73
N ARG A 94 9.95 -9.93 0.14
CA ARG A 94 10.32 -9.55 1.52
C ARG A 94 11.51 -8.62 1.57
N ASP A 95 12.54 -8.89 0.77
CA ASP A 95 13.75 -8.06 0.72
C ASP A 95 13.48 -6.71 0.09
N ASP A 96 12.62 -6.64 -0.92
CA ASP A 96 12.14 -5.39 -1.50
C ASP A 96 11.38 -4.55 -0.48
N LEU A 97 10.52 -5.17 0.34
CA LEU A 97 9.85 -4.46 1.42
C LEU A 97 10.83 -3.95 2.48
N ARG A 98 11.85 -4.75 2.87
CA ARG A 98 12.91 -4.30 3.78
C ARG A 98 13.67 -3.10 3.22
N ARG A 99 14.01 -3.13 1.92
CA ARG A 99 14.70 -2.03 1.24
C ARG A 99 13.82 -0.78 1.14
N ALA A 100 12.53 -0.94 0.88
CA ALA A 100 11.57 0.16 0.89
C ALA A 100 11.50 0.82 2.28
N LEU A 101 11.38 0.02 3.35
CA LEU A 101 11.37 0.48 4.73
C LEU A 101 12.67 1.21 5.11
N ALA A 102 13.82 0.64 4.76
CA ALA A 102 15.12 1.26 5.01
C ALA A 102 15.24 2.59 4.25
N GLN A 103 14.90 2.62 2.96
CA GLN A 103 14.91 3.87 2.18
C GLN A 103 13.98 4.92 2.81
N PHE A 104 12.77 4.55 3.22
CA PHE A 104 11.83 5.49 3.83
C PHE A 104 12.33 6.08 5.15
N ARG A 105 13.05 5.29 5.97
CA ARG A 105 13.49 5.67 7.31
C ARG A 105 14.88 6.32 7.35
N GLU A 106 15.79 5.88 6.49
CA GLU A 106 17.22 6.15 6.63
C GLU A 106 17.73 7.14 5.58
N LEU A 107 17.06 7.23 4.42
CA LEU A 107 17.43 8.21 3.40
C LEU A 107 16.99 9.62 3.85
N PRO A 108 17.94 10.55 4.08
CA PRO A 108 17.62 11.85 4.67
C PRO A 108 16.57 12.62 3.87
N GLY A 109 15.50 13.05 4.54
CA GLY A 109 14.44 13.89 3.97
C GLY A 109 13.48 13.17 3.02
N PHE A 110 13.71 11.89 2.69
CA PHE A 110 12.86 11.17 1.73
C PHE A 110 11.49 10.84 2.32
N GLY A 111 11.45 10.26 3.54
CA GLY A 111 10.20 9.94 4.22
C GLY A 111 9.35 11.19 4.49
N GLU A 112 9.94 12.27 5.02
CA GLU A 112 9.24 13.54 5.22
C GLU A 112 8.76 14.15 3.89
N GLY A 113 9.60 14.06 2.85
CA GLY A 113 9.25 14.48 1.51
C GLY A 113 8.02 13.74 0.95
N CYS A 114 7.95 12.42 1.18
CA CYS A 114 6.82 11.60 0.76
C CYS A 114 5.54 11.98 1.52
N ILE A 115 5.62 12.10 2.85
CA ILE A 115 4.50 12.51 3.70
C ILE A 115 3.90 13.84 3.22
N ARG A 116 4.76 14.84 2.98
CA ARG A 116 4.33 16.16 2.51
C ARG A 116 3.73 16.11 1.11
N ARG A 117 4.36 15.39 0.16
CA ARG A 117 3.89 15.33 -1.24
C ARG A 117 2.58 14.56 -1.39
N LEU A 118 2.37 13.54 -0.57
CA LEU A 118 1.12 12.77 -0.52
C LEU A 118 0.03 13.46 0.33
N GLY A 119 0.34 14.58 1.00
CA GLY A 119 -0.63 15.31 1.81
C GLY A 119 -1.13 14.54 3.03
N LEU A 120 -0.28 13.68 3.62
CA LEU A 120 -0.68 12.81 4.73
C LEU A 120 -0.76 13.59 6.03
N SER A 121 -1.95 13.64 6.64
CA SER A 121 -2.19 14.28 7.94
C SER A 121 -2.01 13.32 9.12
N ASP A 122 -2.44 12.06 8.98
CA ASP A 122 -2.34 11.03 10.02
C ASP A 122 -0.97 10.33 10.02
N THR A 123 0.06 11.09 10.41
CA THR A 123 1.42 10.57 10.50
C THR A 123 1.63 9.58 11.66
N THR A 124 0.75 9.59 12.66
CA THR A 124 0.82 8.66 13.81
C THR A 124 0.50 7.24 13.37
N THR A 125 -0.60 7.04 12.65
CA THR A 125 -0.94 5.73 12.07
C THR A 125 0.15 5.25 11.13
N LEU A 126 0.68 6.13 10.28
CA LEU A 126 1.76 5.79 9.36
C LEU A 126 3.02 5.31 10.11
N ARG A 127 3.50 6.07 11.11
CA ARG A 127 4.70 5.70 11.89
C ARG A 127 4.50 4.37 12.63
N SER A 128 3.31 4.15 13.19
CA SER A 128 2.92 2.87 13.80
C SER A 128 3.00 1.74 12.78
N GLY A 129 2.41 1.93 11.60
CA GLY A 129 2.43 0.98 10.49
C GLY A 129 3.83 0.61 10.02
N ILE A 130 4.71 1.60 9.83
CA ILE A 130 6.12 1.37 9.45
C ILE A 130 6.85 0.55 10.52
N THR A 131 6.61 0.84 11.80
CA THR A 131 7.19 0.08 12.92
C THR A 131 6.69 -1.36 12.92
N LEU A 132 5.38 -1.56 12.72
CA LEU A 132 4.77 -2.89 12.69
C LEU A 132 5.26 -3.72 11.51
N LEU A 133 5.33 -3.14 10.30
CA LEU A 133 5.86 -3.83 9.12
C LEU A 133 7.33 -4.22 9.29
N THR A 134 8.12 -3.40 9.98
CA THR A 134 9.52 -3.75 10.27
C THR A 134 9.59 -4.99 11.15
N ARG A 135 8.75 -5.07 12.19
CA ARG A 135 8.66 -6.24 13.09
C ARG A 135 8.14 -7.50 12.40
N ASP A 136 7.22 -7.37 11.45
CA ASP A 136 6.69 -8.52 10.69
C ASP A 136 7.76 -9.18 9.79
N LEU A 137 8.91 -8.53 9.59
CA LEU A 137 10.03 -8.99 8.76
C LEU A 137 11.26 -9.47 9.54
N GLU A 138 11.24 -9.34 10.87
CA GLU A 138 12.20 -9.92 11.82
C GLU A 138 11.92 -11.41 12.03
#